data_AF-A0AAE1K551-F1
#
_entry.id   AF-A0AAE1K551-F1
#
_cell.length_a   1.000
_cell.length_b   1.000
_cell.length_c   1.000
_cell.angle_alpha   90.00
_cell.angle_beta   90.00
_cell.angle_gamma   90.00
#
_symmetry.space_group_name_H-M   'P 1'
#
loop_
_entity.id
_entity.type
_entity.pdbx_description
1 polymer ?
#
loop_
_entity_poly.entity_id
_entity_poly.type
_entity_poly.pdbx_seq_one_letter_code
_entity_poly.pdbx_strand_id
1 'polypeptide(L)'
;MAAPPFYYFPPPGPYLRSSNIQRPIPPEDPELYPKIMRQIEYYFSDENLARDTYLKNKMDRYGWVDVSVIAEFRRIKALTDNIYHILEAIVDTSTLQVRAYKMRVRRGWKKWILPSNSQPPSS
;
A
#
# COMPACT_ATOMS: atom_id res chain seq x y z
N MET A 1 -31.61 64.58 -1.79
CA MET A 1 -30.92 64.07 -0.60
C MET A 1 -31.20 62.58 -0.51
N ALA A 2 -30.23 61.73 -0.84
CA ALA A 2 -30.40 60.28 -0.95
C ALA A 2 -30.26 59.61 0.43
N ALA A 3 -31.21 58.75 0.79
CA ALA A 3 -31.20 57.95 2.01
C ALA A 3 -30.03 56.93 1.99
N PRO A 4 -29.45 56.57 3.15
CA PRO A 4 -28.35 55.60 3.19
C PRO A 4 -28.85 54.19 2.81
N PRO A 5 -28.00 53.36 2.18
CA PRO A 5 -28.39 52.00 1.85
C PRO A 5 -28.55 51.19 3.14
N PHE A 6 -29.75 50.66 3.36
CA PHE A 6 -30.02 49.69 4.42
C PHE A 6 -29.17 48.44 4.17
N TYR A 7 -28.09 48.28 4.93
CA TYR A 7 -27.39 47.00 5.01
C TYR A 7 -28.28 46.02 5.79
N TYR A 8 -28.96 45.14 5.05
CA TYR A 8 -29.68 44.01 5.63
C TYR A 8 -28.65 42.98 6.11
N PHE A 9 -28.42 42.92 7.43
CA PHE A 9 -27.74 41.79 8.06
C PHE A 9 -28.75 40.67 8.29
N PRO A 10 -28.58 39.47 7.71
CA PRO A 10 -29.45 38.34 8.03
C PRO A 10 -29.22 37.87 9.48
N PRO A 11 -30.26 37.35 10.18
CA PRO A 11 -30.14 36.92 11.56
C PRO A 11 -29.23 35.68 11.69
N PRO A 12 -28.54 35.49 12.83
CA PRO A 12 -27.76 34.28 13.08
C PRO A 12 -28.72 33.11 13.35
N GLY A 13 -29.03 32.35 12.30
CA GLY A 13 -29.68 31.04 12.40
C GLY A 13 -28.73 29.99 12.98
N PRO A 14 -29.25 28.90 13.60
CA PRO A 14 -28.44 27.99 14.40
C PRO A 14 -27.47 27.21 13.53
N TYR A 15 -26.27 27.01 14.07
CA TYR A 15 -25.15 26.28 13.49
C TYR A 15 -25.55 24.97 12.77
N LEU A 16 -25.70 25.01 11.45
CA LEU A 16 -25.53 23.82 10.63
C LEU A 16 -24.03 23.61 10.39
N ARG A 17 -23.46 22.84 11.31
CA ARG A 17 -22.20 22.12 11.23
C ARG A 17 -21.89 21.66 9.81
N SER A 18 -21.00 22.36 9.11
CA SER A 18 -20.35 21.88 7.88
C SER A 18 -19.07 22.67 7.63
N SER A 19 -18.06 22.48 8.49
CA SER A 19 -16.68 22.88 8.16
C SER A 19 -16.04 21.80 7.30
N ASN A 20 -16.53 21.65 6.06
CA ASN A 20 -15.82 20.93 5.01
C ASN A 20 -14.76 21.89 4.44
N ILE A 21 -13.73 22.18 5.25
CA ILE A 21 -12.52 22.85 4.80
C ILE A 21 -11.82 21.81 3.93
N GLN A 22 -12.12 21.82 2.63
CA GLN A 22 -11.39 21.06 1.63
C GLN A 22 -9.98 21.65 1.59
N ARG A 23 -9.10 21.14 2.46
CA ARG A 23 -7.66 21.35 2.30
C ARG A 23 -7.33 20.89 0.88
N PRO A 24 -6.59 21.67 0.06
CA PRO A 24 -6.09 21.15 -1.20
C PRO A 24 -5.32 19.88 -0.85
N ILE A 25 -5.84 18.73 -1.29
CA ILE A 25 -5.15 17.46 -1.19
C ILE A 25 -3.82 17.71 -1.91
N PRO A 26 -2.66 17.57 -1.24
CA PRO A 26 -1.39 17.67 -1.94
C PRO A 26 -1.46 16.76 -3.16
N PRO A 27 -0.99 17.19 -4.34
CA PRO A 27 -0.93 16.30 -5.49
C PRO A 27 -0.15 15.06 -5.07
N GLU A 28 -0.81 13.90 -5.10
CA GLU A 28 -0.16 12.64 -4.83
C GLU A 28 1.04 12.53 -5.77
N ASP A 29 2.23 12.21 -5.23
CA ASP A 29 3.45 12.09 -6.05
C ASP A 29 3.16 11.11 -7.19
N PRO A 30 3.14 11.55 -8.46
CA PRO A 30 2.75 10.69 -9.58
C PRO A 30 3.72 9.52 -9.76
N GLU A 31 4.91 9.61 -9.16
CA GLU A 31 5.89 8.54 -9.13
C GLU A 31 5.76 7.60 -7.92
N LEU A 32 4.84 7.83 -6.98
CA LEU A 32 4.69 7.01 -5.78
C LEU A 32 4.43 5.54 -6.13
N TYR A 33 3.40 5.27 -6.92
CA TYR A 33 3.04 3.91 -7.32
C TYR A 33 4.16 3.21 -8.12
N PRO A 34 4.78 3.86 -9.15
CA PRO A 34 5.96 3.31 -9.82
C PRO A 34 7.14 3.00 -8.87
N LYS A 35 7.42 3.88 -7.91
CA LYS A 35 8.51 3.69 -6.92
C LYS A 35 8.22 2.49 -6.03
N ILE A 36 6.99 2.37 -5.51
CA ILE A 36 6.55 1.24 -4.69
C ILE A 36 6.66 -0.06 -5.49
N MET A 37 6.08 -0.09 -6.69
CA MET A 37 6.10 -1.24 -7.59
C MET A 37 7.53 -1.73 -7.81
N ARG A 38 8.45 -0.84 -8.21
CA ARG A 38 9.86 -1.18 -8.47
C ARG A 38 10.57 -1.73 -7.24
N GLN A 39 10.28 -1.21 -6.04
CA GLN A 39 10.86 -1.75 -4.81
C GLN A 39 10.35 -3.17 -4.54
N ILE A 40 9.06 -3.42 -4.70
CA ILE A 40 8.47 -4.74 -4.47
C ILE A 40 8.97 -5.74 -5.50
N GLU A 41 9.02 -5.37 -6.79
CA GLU A 41 9.60 -6.22 -7.83
C GLU A 41 11.05 -6.59 -7.55
N TYR A 42 11.84 -5.64 -7.03
CA TYR A 42 13.21 -5.93 -6.60
C TYR A 42 13.25 -6.95 -5.46
N TYR A 43 12.43 -6.80 -4.43
CA TYR A 43 12.39 -7.75 -3.31
C TYR A 43 12.02 -9.16 -3.76
N PHE A 44 11.12 -9.29 -4.73
CA PHE A 44 10.69 -10.56 -5.30
C PHE A 44 11.48 -11.01 -6.53
N SER A 45 12.54 -10.29 -6.89
CA SER A 45 13.43 -10.68 -7.99
C SER A 45 14.19 -11.96 -7.64
N ASP A 46 14.57 -12.73 -8.66
CA ASP A 46 15.37 -13.95 -8.48
C ASP A 46 16.69 -13.69 -7.74
N GLU A 47 17.34 -12.56 -8.02
CA GLU A 47 18.60 -12.19 -7.37
C GLU A 47 18.42 -11.93 -5.87
N ASN A 48 17.36 -11.19 -5.48
CA ASN A 48 17.08 -10.94 -4.08
C ASN A 48 16.63 -12.24 -3.38
N LEU A 49 15.69 -12.99 -3.94
CA LEU A 49 15.17 -14.21 -3.34
C LEU A 49 16.22 -15.32 -3.20
N ALA A 50 17.24 -15.35 -4.05
CA ALA A 50 18.39 -16.24 -3.87
C ALA A 50 19.09 -16.02 -2.52
N ARG A 51 19.23 -14.75 -2.10
CA ARG A 51 20.04 -14.35 -0.94
C ARG A 51 19.21 -14.03 0.30
N ASP A 52 17.99 -13.55 0.12
CA ASP A 52 17.12 -13.02 1.18
C ASP A 52 16.37 -14.16 1.89
N THR A 53 17.00 -14.71 2.92
CA THR A 53 16.38 -15.71 3.80
C THR A 53 15.26 -15.15 4.65
N TYR A 54 15.25 -13.84 4.94
CA TYR A 54 14.17 -13.23 5.72
C TYR A 54 12.86 -13.30 4.94
N LEU A 55 12.85 -12.82 3.69
CA LEU A 55 11.65 -12.85 2.85
C LEU A 55 11.18 -14.28 2.59
N LYS A 56 12.10 -15.21 2.34
CA LYS A 56 11.77 -16.65 2.18
C LYS A 56 11.14 -17.26 3.43
N ASN A 57 11.61 -16.91 4.63
CA ASN A 57 11.02 -17.37 5.89
C ASN A 57 9.59 -16.84 6.11
N LYS A 58 9.24 -15.70 5.50
CA LYS A 58 7.90 -15.10 5.58
C LYS A 58 6.94 -15.64 4.51
N MET A 59 7.42 -16.46 3.56
CA MET A 59 6.57 -17.12 2.57
C MET A 59 5.86 -18.33 3.18
N ASP A 60 4.55 -18.44 2.96
CA ASP A 60 3.83 -19.67 3.29
C ASP A 60 4.15 -20.82 2.31
N ARG A 61 3.58 -22.00 2.53
CA ARG A 61 3.74 -23.18 1.65
C ARG A 61 3.32 -22.96 0.18
N TYR A 62 2.62 -21.87 -0.11
CA TYR A 62 2.16 -21.47 -1.44
C TYR A 62 2.86 -20.21 -1.97
N GLY A 63 3.90 -19.74 -1.28
CA GLY A 63 4.70 -18.57 -1.65
C GLY A 63 4.09 -17.23 -1.29
N TRP A 64 2.99 -17.19 -0.54
CA TRP A 64 2.35 -15.95 -0.15
C TRP A 64 3.06 -15.29 1.02
N VAL A 65 3.19 -13.97 0.93
CA VAL A 65 3.70 -13.08 1.97
C VAL A 65 2.62 -12.07 2.31
N ASP A 66 2.37 -11.83 3.59
CA ASP A 66 1.45 -10.80 4.05
C ASP A 66 1.96 -9.40 3.71
N VAL A 67 1.08 -8.53 3.22
CA VAL A 67 1.43 -7.16 2.83
C VAL A 67 1.97 -6.37 4.02
N SER A 68 1.50 -6.68 5.24
CA SER A 68 2.03 -6.10 6.48
C SER A 68 3.54 -6.31 6.64
N VAL A 69 4.07 -7.47 6.24
CA VAL A 69 5.53 -7.74 6.28
C VAL A 69 6.27 -6.82 5.30
N ILE A 70 5.69 -6.60 4.12
CA ILE A 70 6.27 -5.73 3.10
C ILE A 70 6.21 -4.27 3.52
N ALA A 71 5.15 -3.85 4.21
CA ALA A 71 5.00 -2.51 4.77
C ALA A 71 6.07 -2.19 5.85
N GLU A 72 6.62 -3.21 6.51
CA GLU A 72 7.72 -3.05 7.48
C GLU A 72 9.10 -2.87 6.81
N PHE A 73 9.23 -3.11 5.51
CA PHE A 73 10.50 -2.97 4.82
C PHE A 73 10.93 -1.52 4.76
N ARG A 74 12.19 -1.24 5.13
CA ARG A 74 12.72 0.13 5.25
C ARG A 74 12.44 1.00 4.01
N ARG A 75 12.58 0.45 2.80
CA ARG A 75 12.36 1.21 1.56
C ARG A 75 10.88 1.42 1.24
N ILE A 76 10.00 0.48 1.59
CA ILE A 76 8.56 0.65 1.42
C ILE A 76 8.03 1.62 2.47
N LYS A 77 8.43 1.47 3.73
CA LYS A 77 8.08 2.35 4.84
C LYS A 77 8.51 3.80 4.63
N ALA A 78 9.59 4.03 3.87
CA ALA A 78 10.02 5.37 3.48
C ALA A 78 9.16 5.99 2.36
N LEU A 79 8.44 5.18 1.58
CA LEU A 79 7.55 5.63 0.52
C LEU A 79 6.10 5.78 1.00
N THR A 80 5.62 4.84 1.82
CA THR A 80 4.24 4.81 2.30
C THR A 80 4.11 3.97 3.59
N ASP A 81 3.21 4.38 4.47
CA ASP A 81 2.69 3.60 5.59
C ASP A 81 1.29 3.02 5.31
N ASN A 82 0.69 3.43 4.18
CA ASN A 82 -0.62 2.99 3.76
C ASN A 82 -0.57 1.67 2.97
N ILE A 83 -1.20 0.62 3.51
CA ILE A 83 -1.33 -0.72 2.89
C ILE A 83 -2.06 -0.64 1.55
N TYR A 84 -3.03 0.26 1.41
CA TYR A 84 -3.81 0.38 0.18
C TYR A 84 -2.93 0.81 -1.01
N HIS A 85 -2.01 1.76 -0.81
CA HIS A 85 -1.07 2.17 -1.86
C HIS A 85 -0.16 1.01 -2.29
N ILE A 86 0.24 0.16 -1.35
CA ILE A 86 1.05 -1.02 -1.64
C ILE A 86 0.28 -1.99 -2.52
N LEU A 87 -0.96 -2.30 -2.17
CA LEU A 87 -1.81 -3.23 -2.92
C LEU A 87 -2.13 -2.72 -4.33
N GLU A 88 -2.49 -1.45 -4.43
CA GLU A 88 -2.82 -0.79 -5.69
C GLU A 88 -1.60 -0.72 -6.62
N ALA A 89 -0.41 -0.43 -6.09
CA ALA A 89 0.82 -0.37 -6.89
C ALA A 89 1.17 -1.71 -7.58
N ILE A 90 0.70 -2.85 -7.07
CA ILE A 90 1.08 -4.18 -7.58
C ILE A 90 -0.06 -4.98 -8.20
N VAL A 91 -1.30 -4.48 -8.15
CA VAL A 91 -2.48 -5.23 -8.62
C VAL A 91 -2.39 -5.60 -10.11
N ASP A 92 -1.87 -4.67 -10.93
CA ASP A 92 -1.76 -4.82 -12.38
C ASP A 92 -0.39 -5.34 -12.86
N THR A 93 0.45 -5.83 -11.94
CA THR A 93 1.78 -6.34 -12.31
C THR A 93 1.70 -7.73 -12.96
N SER A 94 2.55 -7.95 -13.97
CA SER A 94 2.69 -9.22 -14.70
C SER A 94 3.62 -10.22 -14.00
N THR A 95 4.38 -9.75 -13.00
CA THR A 95 5.38 -10.49 -12.23
C THR A 95 4.82 -11.00 -10.90
N LEU A 96 3.95 -10.22 -10.24
CA LEU A 96 3.39 -10.51 -8.92
C LEU A 96 1.89 -10.76 -8.98
N GLN A 97 1.41 -11.58 -8.05
CA GLN A 97 0.00 -11.86 -7.85
C GLN A 97 -0.40 -11.38 -6.47
N VAL A 98 -1.54 -10.68 -6.40
CA VAL A 98 -2.17 -10.24 -5.16
C VAL A 98 -3.40 -11.09 -4.88
N ARG A 99 -3.61 -11.44 -3.62
CA ARG A 99 -4.85 -12.06 -3.14
C ARG A 99 -5.18 -11.53 -1.75
N ALA A 100 -6.28 -10.78 -1.64
CA ALA A 100 -6.64 -10.07 -0.42
C ALA A 100 -5.45 -9.23 0.10
N TYR A 101 -4.95 -9.51 1.30
CA TYR A 101 -3.80 -8.83 1.92
C TYR A 101 -2.48 -9.59 1.77
N LYS A 102 -2.37 -10.44 0.75
CA LYS A 102 -1.17 -11.23 0.48
C LYS A 102 -0.67 -11.06 -0.95
N MET A 103 0.64 -11.20 -1.13
CA MET A 103 1.29 -11.15 -2.44
C MET A 103 2.31 -12.26 -2.63
N ARG A 104 2.56 -12.66 -3.88
CA ARG A 104 3.59 -13.65 -4.26
C ARG A 104 4.06 -13.47 -5.70
N VAL A 105 5.16 -14.14 -6.07
CA VAL A 105 5.59 -14.26 -7.48
C VAL A 105 4.61 -15.13 -8.28
N ARG A 106 4.20 -14.66 -9.47
CA ARG A 106 3.27 -15.40 -10.35
C ARG A 106 3.84 -16.73 -10.83
N ARG A 107 5.13 -16.78 -11.17
CA ARG A 107 5.83 -17.95 -11.72
C ARG A 107 7.06 -18.27 -10.88
N GLY A 108 7.40 -19.55 -10.78
CA GLY A 108 8.65 -19.97 -10.12
C GLY A 108 8.69 -19.81 -8.60
N TRP A 109 7.61 -19.39 -7.92
CA TRP A 109 7.59 -19.21 -6.45
C TRP A 109 7.97 -20.49 -5.67
N LYS A 110 7.68 -21.68 -6.21
CA LYS A 110 7.91 -22.98 -5.54
C LYS A 110 9.37 -23.20 -5.15
N LYS A 111 10.33 -22.68 -5.92
CA LYS A 111 11.77 -22.88 -5.64
C LYS A 111 12.28 -22.05 -4.46
N TRP A 112 11.48 -21.09 -3.99
CA TRP A 112 11.82 -20.19 -2.89
C TRP A 112 11.23 -20.62 -1.56
N ILE A 113 10.38 -21.66 -1.55
CA ILE A 113 9.77 -22.18 -0.32
C ILE A 113 10.82 -22.97 0.46
N LEU A 114 11.03 -22.59 1.72
CA LEU A 114 11.94 -23.30 2.60
C LEU A 114 11.33 -24.63 3.06
N PRO A 115 12.14 -25.68 3.28
CA PRO A 115 11.66 -26.97 3.77
C PRO A 115 10.85 -26.85 5.07
N SER A 116 11.27 -25.96 5.97
CA SER A 116 10.59 -25.67 7.23
C SER A 116 9.16 -25.14 7.07
N ASN A 117 8.87 -24.46 5.96
CA ASN A 117 7.56 -23.88 5.66
C ASN A 117 6.69 -24.83 4.83
N SER A 118 7.23 -25.98 4.42
CA SER A 118 6.53 -26.99 3.63
C SER A 118 5.80 -28.03 4.48
N GLN A 119 6.13 -28.15 5.77
CA GLN A 119 5.49 -29.12 6.66
C GLN A 119 4.15 -28.57 7.18
N PRO A 120 3.06 -29.37 7.13
CA PRO A 120 1.85 -29.03 7.87
C PRO A 120 2.18 -29.00 9.37
N PRO A 121 1.48 -28.17 10.17
CA PRO A 121 1.64 -28.22 11.62
C PRO A 121 1.38 -29.67 12.07
N SER A 122 2.38 -30.28 12.69
CA SER A 122 2.24 -31.59 13.33
C SER A 122 1.06 -31.48 14.30
N SER A 123 0.04 -32.32 14.08
CA SER A 123 -1.21 -32.34 14.86
C SER A 123 -0.98 -32.64 16.32
#